data_AF-E8JNF5-F1
#
_entry.id   AF-E8JNF5-F1
#
_cell.length_a   1.000
_cell.length_b   1.000
_cell.length_c   1.000
_cell.angle_alpha   90.00
_cell.angle_beta   90.00
_cell.angle_gamma   90.00
#
_symmetry.space_group_name_H-M   'P 1'
#
loop_
_entity.id
_entity.type
_entity.pdbx_description
1 polymer ?
#
loop_
_entity_poly.entity_id
_entity_poly.type
_entity_poly.pdbx_seq_one_letter_code
_entity_poly.pdbx_strand_id
1 'polypeptide(L)' 'MVKANAYGHGAVQVAQHIRSLVDGFCVSNIDEAIELQESDITEVILILGIIMPEEIVLAKKYQITVTVDSMEWVNLAIAT' A
#
# COMPACT_ATOMS: atom_id res chain seq x y z
N MET A 1 1.98 5.13 -9.74
CA MET A 1 1.01 4.04 -9.42
C MET A 1 1.50 2.75 -10.06
N VAL A 2 1.58 1.68 -9.28
CA VAL A 2 2.09 0.36 -9.71
C VAL A 2 1.13 -0.79 -9.37
N LYS A 3 -0.18 -0.49 -9.21
CA LYS A 3 -1.22 -1.51 -9.00
C LYS A 3 -1.28 -2.54 -10.13
N ALA A 4 -1.93 -3.67 -9.86
CA ALA A 4 -2.09 -4.80 -10.77
C ALA A 4 -0.74 -5.22 -11.37
N ASN A 5 0.26 -5.41 -10.51
CA ASN A 5 1.64 -5.74 -10.90
C ASN A 5 2.25 -4.73 -11.91
N ALA A 6 2.13 -3.43 -11.63
CA ALA A 6 2.43 -2.34 -12.56
C ALA A 6 1.77 -2.54 -13.94
N TYR A 7 0.47 -2.84 -13.95
CA TYR A 7 -0.29 -3.14 -15.17
C TYR A 7 0.33 -4.28 -16.00
N GLY A 8 0.87 -5.30 -15.33
CA GLY A 8 1.52 -6.46 -15.95
C GLY A 8 3.01 -6.28 -16.29
N HIS A 9 3.63 -5.16 -15.94
CA HIS A 9 5.05 -4.91 -16.23
C HIS A 9 6.00 -5.42 -15.13
N GLY A 10 5.50 -5.76 -13.94
CA GLY A 10 6.31 -6.13 -12.78
C GLY A 10 6.40 -4.99 -11.76
N ALA A 11 5.61 -5.04 -10.69
CA ALA A 11 5.52 -3.97 -9.70
C ALA A 11 6.86 -3.70 -9.02
N VAL A 12 7.53 -4.73 -8.52
CA VAL A 12 8.83 -4.62 -7.84
C VAL A 12 9.90 -4.07 -8.77
N GLN A 13 10.01 -4.63 -9.99
CA GLN A 13 11.04 -4.22 -10.96
C GLN A 13 10.84 -2.76 -11.39
N VAL A 14 9.60 -2.37 -11.68
CA VAL A 14 9.27 -0.98 -12.02
C VAL A 14 9.55 -0.06 -10.85
N ALA A 15 9.10 -0.41 -9.63
CA ALA A 15 9.32 0.42 -8.45
C ALA A 15 10.80 0.63 -8.16
N GLN A 16 11.61 -0.44 -8.16
CA GLN A 16 13.06 -0.35 -7.97
C GLN A 16 13.74 0.56 -9.00
N HIS A 17 13.30 0.51 -10.26
CA HIS A 17 13.88 1.30 -11.33
C HIS A 17 13.58 2.80 -11.21
N ILE A 18 12.36 3.16 -10.77
CA ILE A 18 11.90 4.56 -10.78
C ILE A 18 11.90 5.23 -9.41
N ARG A 19 12.23 4.52 -8.32
CA ARG A 19 12.12 5.04 -6.94
C ARG A 19 12.87 6.34 -6.68
N SER A 20 13.95 6.63 -7.40
CA SER A 20 14.70 7.89 -7.28
C SER A 20 14.05 9.07 -8.02
N LEU A 21 12.99 8.82 -8.80
CA LEU A 21 12.31 9.80 -9.64
C LEU A 21 10.90 10.16 -9.11
N VAL A 22 10.45 9.49 -8.04
CA VAL A 22 9.11 9.64 -7.48
C VAL A 22 9.17 9.74 -5.96
N ASP A 23 8.21 10.43 -5.35
CA ASP A 23 8.14 10.57 -3.89
C ASP A 23 7.49 9.36 -3.19
N GLY A 24 6.81 8.51 -3.96
CA GLY A 24 6.06 7.38 -3.43
C GLY A 24 5.31 6.58 -4.50
N PHE A 25 4.70 5.50 -4.04
CA PHE A 25 3.96 4.56 -4.85
C PHE A 25 2.50 4.50 -4.43
N CYS A 26 1.66 4.07 -5.37
CA CYS A 26 0.26 3.78 -5.10
C CYS A 26 -0.08 2.40 -5.64
N VAL A 27 -0.84 1.64 -4.85
CA VAL A 27 -1.30 0.27 -5.14
C VAL A 27 -2.80 0.13 -4.87
N SER A 28 -3.37 -1.03 -5.17
CA SER A 28 -4.82 -1.27 -5.04
C SER A 28 -5.24 -1.96 -3.74
N ASN A 29 -4.36 -2.76 -3.13
CA ASN A 29 -4.67 -3.55 -1.93
C ASN A 29 -3.43 -3.72 -1.03
N ILE A 30 -3.63 -4.37 0.13
CA ILE A 30 -2.59 -4.57 1.15
C ILE A 30 -1.48 -5.52 0.70
N ASP A 31 -1.81 -6.56 -0.07
CA ASP A 31 -0.84 -7.55 -0.54
C ASP A 31 0.19 -6.91 -1.49
N GLU A 32 -0.28 -6.09 -2.43
CA GLU A 32 0.60 -5.34 -3.33
C GLU A 32 1.50 -4.35 -2.56
N ALA A 33 1.01 -3.76 -1.47
CA ALA A 33 1.81 -2.87 -0.64
C ALA A 33 2.89 -3.61 0.14
N ILE A 34 2.55 -4.79 0.69
CA ILE A 34 3.49 -5.65 1.42
C ILE A 34 4.55 -6.20 0.48
N GLU A 35 4.20 -6.63 -0.72
CA GLU A 35 5.15 -7.12 -1.73
C GLU A 35 6.25 -6.09 -2.01
N LEU A 36 5.87 -4.81 -2.15
CA LEU A 36 6.84 -3.72 -2.33
C LEU A 36 7.71 -3.51 -1.09
N GLN A 37 7.12 -3.48 0.12
CA GLN A 37 7.88 -3.33 1.38
C GLN A 37 8.88 -4.48 1.59
N GLU A 38 8.48 -5.72 1.35
CA GLU A 38 9.34 -6.90 1.46
C GLU A 38 10.43 -6.95 0.37
N SER A 39 10.30 -6.12 -0.67
CA SER A 39 11.28 -5.94 -1.74
C SER A 39 12.17 -4.69 -1.57
N ASP A 40 12.30 -4.22 -0.32
CA ASP A 40 13.12 -3.06 0.09
C ASP A 40 12.70 -1.71 -0.53
N ILE A 41 11.44 -1.58 -0.96
CA ILE A 41 10.84 -0.29 -1.34
C ILE A 41 10.39 0.42 -0.06
N THR A 42 11.08 1.51 0.28
CA THR A 42 10.90 2.24 1.54
C THR A 42 10.24 3.60 1.35
N GLU A 43 9.97 4.00 0.11
CA GLU A 43 9.18 5.19 -0.20
C GLU A 43 7.75 5.05 0.33
N VAL A 44 7.03 6.17 0.42
CA VAL A 44 5.62 6.14 0.88
C VAL A 44 4.80 5.25 -0.05
N ILE A 45 4.06 4.29 0.52
CA ILE A 45 3.11 3.44 -0.22
C ILE A 45 1.70 3.78 0.23
N LEU A 46 0.87 4.24 -0.72
CA LEU A 46 -0.55 4.52 -0.51
C LEU A 46 -1.41 3.45 -1.17
N ILE A 47 -2.30 2.81 -0.40
CA ILE A 47 -3.36 1.96 -0.93
C ILE A 47 -4.54 2.84 -1.34
N LEU A 48 -4.93 2.77 -2.61
CA LEU A 48 -6.09 3.51 -3.15
C LEU A 48 -7.42 2.77 -2.96
N GLY A 49 -7.39 1.46 -2.75
CA GLY A 49 -8.55 0.68 -2.31
C GLY A 49 -8.81 0.81 -0.82
N ILE A 50 -9.95 0.29 -0.37
CA ILE A 50 -10.29 0.18 1.05
C ILE A 50 -9.84 -1.19 1.52
N ILE A 51 -9.00 -1.22 2.54
CA ILE A 51 -8.60 -2.45 3.24
C ILE A 51 -9.66 -2.81 4.29
N MET A 52 -9.69 -4.04 4.78
CA MET A 52 -10.55 -4.40 5.90
C MET A 52 -10.06 -3.71 7.19
N PRO A 53 -10.95 -3.33 8.13
CA PRO A 53 -10.55 -2.68 9.38
C PRO A 53 -9.48 -3.46 10.17
N GLU A 54 -9.56 -4.78 10.22
CA GLU A 54 -8.60 -5.65 10.90
C GLU A 54 -7.20 -5.64 10.26
N GLU A 55 -7.10 -5.30 8.97
CA GLU A 55 -5.82 -5.18 8.26
C GLU A 55 -5.05 -3.92 8.67
N ILE A 56 -5.63 -3.01 9.47
CA ILE A 56 -4.93 -1.83 9.97
C ILE A 56 -3.69 -2.19 10.80
N VAL A 57 -3.74 -3.31 11.53
CA VAL A 57 -2.59 -3.82 12.30
C VAL A 57 -1.43 -4.18 11.36
N LEU A 58 -1.77 -4.76 10.21
CA LEU A 58 -0.82 -5.13 9.17
C LEU A 58 -0.27 -3.89 8.47
N ALA A 59 -1.13 -2.96 8.07
CA ALA A 59 -0.72 -1.68 7.47
C ALA A 59 0.22 -0.91 8.40
N LYS A 60 -0.05 -0.88 9.71
CA LYS A 60 0.82 -0.28 10.72
C LYS A 60 2.18 -0.99 10.81
N LYS A 61 2.19 -2.33 10.86
CA LYS A 61 3.41 -3.14 10.91
C LYS A 61 4.35 -2.83 9.74
N TYR A 62 3.79 -2.69 8.53
CA TYR A 62 4.55 -2.44 7.29
C TYR A 62 4.63 -0.94 6.91
N GLN A 63 4.22 -0.02 7.78
CA GLN A 63 4.26 1.44 7.53
C GLN A 63 3.54 1.87 6.24
N ILE A 64 2.39 1.26 5.94
CA ILE A 64 1.60 1.52 4.73
C ILE A 64 0.56 2.61 5.00
N THR A 65 0.42 3.56 4.08
CA THR A 65 -0.63 4.58 4.12
C THR A 65 -1.92 4.02 3.52
N VAL A 66 -3.05 4.22 4.21
CA VAL A 66 -4.35 3.62 3.84
C VAL A 66 -5.35 4.70 3.45
N THR A 67 -6.25 4.37 2.51
CA THR A 67 -7.43 5.18 2.22
C THR A 67 -8.54 4.85 3.20
N VAL A 68 -9.26 5.88 3.65
CA VAL A 68 -10.43 5.76 4.52
C VAL A 68 -11.64 6.29 3.75
N ASP A 69 -12.70 5.49 3.63
CA ASP A 69 -13.93 5.86 2.91
C ASP A 69 -15.05 6.40 3.80
N SER A 70 -15.04 6.05 5.09
CA SER A 70 -16.15 6.33 5.98
C SER A 70 -15.74 6.38 7.46
N MET A 71 -16.55 7.07 8.26
CA MET A 71 -16.38 7.08 9.72
C MET A 71 -16.71 5.72 10.36
N GLU A 72 -17.59 4.94 9.74
CA GLU A 72 -17.89 3.57 10.19
C GLU A 72 -16.62 2.71 10.12
N TRP A 73 -15.92 2.77 8.99
CA TRP A 73 -14.65 2.09 8.82
C TRP A 73 -13.62 2.50 9.88
N VAL A 74 -13.49 3.81 10.15
CA VAL A 74 -12.58 4.32 11.20
C VAL A 74 -12.94 3.74 12.57
N ASN A 75 -14.22 3.74 12.94
CA ASN A 75 -14.66 3.24 14.24
C ASN A 75 -14.36 1.74 14.42
N LEU A 76 -14.48 0.95 13.36
CA LEU A 76 -14.10 -0.47 13.37
C LEU A 76 -12.57 -0.65 13.49
N ALA A 77 -11.80 0.15 12.73
CA ALA A 77 -10.35 0.04 12.69
C ALA A 77 -9.70 0.41 14.04
N ILE A 78 -10.20 1.45 14.73
CA ILE A 78 -9.66 1.86 16.04
C ILE A 78 -10.06 0.92 17.20
N ALA A 79 -11.04 0.03 16.97
CA ALA A 79 -11.47 -0.97 17.95
C ALA A 79 -10.64 -2.26 17.89
N THR A 80 -9.77 -2.39 16.88
CA THR A 80 -8.85 -3.53 16.67
C THR A 80 -7.53 -3.30 17.41
#